data_AF-A0AAF3JBZ3-F1
#
_entry.id   AF-A0AAF3JBZ3-F1
#
_cell.length_a   1.000
_cell.length_b   1.000
_cell.length_c   1.000
_cell.angle_alpha   90.00
_cell.angle_beta   90.00
_cell.angle_gamma   90.00
#
_symmetry.space_group_name_H-M   'P 1'
#
loop_
_entity.id
_entity.type
_entity.pdbx_description
1 polymer ?
#
loop_
_entity_poly.entity_id
_entity_poly.type
_entity_poly.pdbx_seq_one_letter_code
_entity_poly.pdbx_strand_id
1 'polypeptide(L)'
;MSRNWWLLTLSFALIFSFYFLFIYDESYDDWSVTVKQDLKECQCFGETLCLQKDDLVGQAFDCSLRKFLHQFQLNDYAIKKTEASNFSFDDVIFVTYSSSNHFAESRQMIVDLREKFTNRIIYYDLGLTHTERKELTRVCNLEIRAFDFDAFPEHVRNLHTYAFKPIIQAEMLSENVAFWIADSSVQFRDRLMLQNFYDDVMSGKAPDYMIGEIVTKEVPYTHPASVLFLRKSQESKRLLKWLLLCAITEKCIAPKRAYYFCSSPPKLGCHRFDQSATSILFRTFHPPNSTKGFYYQNIYPLIILIYVIEFSALFVSALSFWVCVGEFWKHTIFHINFTILLTSIFAFYYTSIVSRVFIFAAQINVLTSDNPLYLPLVIVGSFFRIECLIYALLLMIAIAIERGFATVYVRDYERFQQKHHSICLVILGKVISTILAIVCMIVDISGELMTLFALIPCIIAAVIFILTALWNWYYLRKIGNDLHYGEYSLSLRFQLEENWRVLKLLALSSLNSMMMLIGGMAIYGISLTVLSGNVELLQNTVLALLDMLVAVFINSLAFIFLWAFPHFRNQFQRWFFCRRKVDTETIHDTKNRASIDTEAYFSQLQKLWALS
;
A
#
# COMPACT_ATOMS: atom_id res chain seq x y z
N MET A 1 23.76 24.08 24.33
CA MET A 1 22.63 23.78 23.43
C MET A 1 21.66 22.86 24.16
N SER A 2 20.35 23.15 24.09
CA SER A 2 19.33 22.83 25.10
C SER A 2 19.00 21.34 25.26
N ARG A 3 18.76 20.97 26.53
CA ARG A 3 18.76 19.60 27.09
C ARG A 3 17.39 18.89 27.06
N ASN A 4 16.41 19.36 26.28
CA ASN A 4 14.99 19.05 26.50
C ASN A 4 14.24 18.37 25.34
N TRP A 5 14.90 17.93 24.26
CA TRP A 5 14.23 17.24 23.15
C TRP A 5 13.61 15.88 23.53
N TRP A 6 14.09 15.24 24.60
CA TRP A 6 13.56 13.97 25.09
C TRP A 6 12.17 14.07 25.73
N LEU A 7 11.79 15.25 26.26
CA LEU A 7 10.46 15.46 26.82
C LEU A 7 9.38 15.48 25.74
N LEU A 8 9.72 15.94 24.53
CA LEU A 8 8.80 15.94 23.37
C LEU A 8 8.59 14.53 22.81
N THR A 9 9.62 13.69 22.79
CA THR A 9 9.50 12.30 22.29
C THR A 9 8.80 11.37 23.29
N LEU A 10 9.03 11.53 24.60
CA LEU A 10 8.35 10.76 25.64
C LEU A 10 6.88 11.16 25.81
N SER A 11 6.56 12.46 25.69
CA SER A 11 5.17 12.93 25.73
C SER A 11 4.37 12.48 24.51
N PHE A 12 4.96 12.46 23.31
CA PHE A 12 4.31 11.89 22.13
C PHE A 12 4.02 10.38 22.28
N ALA A 13 4.97 9.60 22.78
CA ALA A 13 4.79 8.15 22.96
C ALA A 13 3.72 7.80 24.02
N LEU A 14 3.66 8.55 25.13
CA LEU A 14 2.66 8.34 26.18
C LEU A 14 1.25 8.80 25.76
N ILE A 15 1.14 9.93 25.04
CA ILE A 15 -0.14 10.41 24.49
C ILE A 15 -0.69 9.40 23.47
N PHE A 16 0.18 8.82 22.63
CA PHE A 16 -0.23 7.84 21.62
C PHE A 16 -0.62 6.48 22.21
N SER A 17 0.07 6.04 23.26
CA SER A 17 -0.26 4.80 23.99
C SER A 17 -1.59 4.90 24.74
N PHE A 18 -1.94 6.08 25.26
CA PHE A 18 -3.24 6.35 25.90
C PHE A 18 -4.38 6.50 24.88
N TYR A 19 -4.10 7.06 23.69
CA TYR A 19 -5.08 7.17 22.60
C TYR A 19 -5.42 5.79 22.00
N PHE A 20 -4.47 4.84 22.03
CA PHE A 20 -4.67 3.46 21.57
C PHE A 20 -5.64 2.64 22.44
N LEU A 21 -5.78 2.96 23.73
CA LEU A 21 -6.75 2.32 24.62
C LEU A 21 -8.19 2.83 24.43
N PHE A 22 -8.37 3.96 23.72
CA PHE A 22 -9.68 4.60 23.51
C PHE A 22 -10.27 4.38 22.11
N ILE A 23 -9.50 3.89 21.13
CA ILE A 23 -9.97 3.69 19.74
C ILE A 23 -10.51 2.28 19.48
N TYR A 24 -10.39 1.35 20.43
CA TYR A 24 -11.09 0.07 20.36
C TYR A 24 -12.52 0.22 20.91
N ASP A 25 -13.29 1.13 20.32
CA ASP A 25 -14.75 1.14 20.46
C ASP A 25 -15.34 0.91 19.07
N GLU A 26 -15.86 -0.31 18.88
CA GLU A 26 -16.61 -0.70 17.69
C GLU A 26 -17.89 0.16 17.61
N SER A 27 -17.81 1.35 17.03
CA SER A 27 -19.01 1.99 16.46
C SER A 27 -19.16 1.54 15.00
N TYR A 28 -19.42 0.24 14.83
CA TYR A 28 -20.09 -0.21 13.62
C TYR A 28 -21.52 0.31 13.74
N ASP A 29 -21.83 1.44 13.11
CA ASP A 29 -23.21 1.93 13.05
C ASP A 29 -24.05 0.81 12.43
N ASP A 30 -24.89 0.20 13.26
CA ASP A 30 -25.80 -0.86 12.89
C ASP A 30 -27.00 -0.21 12.18
N TRP A 31 -26.90 -0.10 10.85
CA TRP A 31 -28.04 0.34 10.01
C TRP A 31 -29.09 -0.76 9.85
N SER A 32 -28.96 -1.91 10.54
CA SER A 32 -30.01 -2.92 10.55
C SER A 32 -31.11 -2.49 11.52
N VAL A 33 -32.12 -1.80 10.98
CA VAL A 33 -33.41 -1.73 11.67
C VAL A 33 -33.97 -3.14 11.69
N THR A 34 -33.71 -3.87 12.77
CA THR A 34 -34.25 -5.20 13.04
C THR A 34 -35.74 -5.06 13.28
N VAL A 35 -36.53 -5.20 12.22
CA VAL A 35 -37.98 -5.35 12.38
C VAL A 35 -38.23 -6.82 12.71
N LYS A 36 -38.62 -7.12 13.95
CA LYS A 36 -39.25 -8.40 14.29
C LYS A 36 -40.59 -8.49 13.55
N GLN A 37 -40.55 -8.86 12.27
CA GLN A 37 -41.73 -8.99 11.44
C GLN A 37 -42.27 -10.42 11.53
N ASP A 38 -43.59 -10.56 11.64
CA ASP A 38 -44.24 -11.88 11.73
C ASP A 38 -44.10 -12.60 10.36
N LEU A 39 -43.57 -13.83 10.35
CA LEU A 39 -43.29 -14.63 9.15
C LEU A 39 -44.49 -14.81 8.21
N LYS A 40 -45.71 -14.63 8.74
CA LYS A 40 -46.95 -14.66 7.96
C LYS A 40 -47.09 -13.48 6.99
N GLU A 41 -46.55 -12.31 7.31
CA GLU A 41 -46.61 -11.12 6.45
C GLU A 41 -45.72 -11.25 5.20
N CYS A 42 -44.77 -12.18 5.24
CA CYS A 42 -43.85 -12.45 4.13
C CYS A 42 -44.42 -13.37 3.05
N GLN A 43 -45.60 -13.94 3.26
CA GLN A 43 -46.22 -14.91 2.36
C GLN A 43 -47.35 -14.27 1.55
N CYS A 44 -47.24 -14.34 0.22
CA CYS A 44 -48.25 -13.89 -0.72
C CYS A 44 -48.66 -15.07 -1.61
N PHE A 45 -49.78 -15.72 -1.26
CA PHE A 45 -50.32 -16.89 -1.98
C PHE A 45 -49.26 -18.00 -2.23
N GLY A 46 -48.48 -18.33 -1.19
CA GLY A 46 -47.42 -19.35 -1.24
C GLY A 46 -46.09 -18.88 -1.85
N GLU A 47 -45.98 -17.60 -2.21
CA GLU A 47 -44.73 -16.97 -2.65
C GLU A 47 -44.09 -16.18 -1.50
N THR A 48 -42.79 -16.35 -1.28
CA THR A 48 -42.05 -15.61 -0.26
C THR A 48 -41.57 -14.27 -0.80
N LEU A 49 -42.02 -13.17 -0.18
CA LEU A 49 -41.73 -11.79 -0.57
C LEU A 49 -40.97 -10.99 0.50
N CYS A 50 -40.33 -11.65 1.46
CA CYS A 50 -39.32 -11.03 2.33
C CYS A 50 -37.98 -11.73 2.13
N LEU A 51 -36.90 -10.95 2.04
CA LEU A 51 -35.56 -11.50 2.07
C LEU A 51 -35.26 -11.99 3.49
N GLN A 52 -34.81 -13.24 3.62
CA GLN A 52 -34.42 -13.84 4.90
C GLN A 52 -32.94 -14.19 4.88
N LYS A 53 -32.22 -13.79 5.93
CA LYS A 53 -30.82 -14.13 6.16
C LYS A 53 -30.59 -14.32 7.66
N ASP A 54 -30.27 -15.53 8.09
CA ASP A 54 -30.11 -15.89 9.50
C ASP A 54 -31.35 -15.46 10.31
N ASP A 55 -31.18 -14.67 11.38
CA ASP A 55 -32.27 -14.12 12.18
C ASP A 55 -32.87 -12.80 11.62
N LEU A 56 -32.34 -12.30 10.50
CA LEU A 56 -32.79 -11.06 9.87
C LEU A 56 -33.86 -11.32 8.82
N VAL A 57 -34.99 -10.66 8.98
CA VAL A 57 -36.09 -10.65 8.01
C VAL A 57 -36.24 -9.23 7.47
N GLY A 58 -36.07 -9.08 6.15
CA GLY A 58 -36.30 -7.80 5.47
C GLY A 58 -37.79 -7.48 5.36
N GLN A 59 -38.10 -6.20 5.13
CA GLN A 59 -39.47 -5.74 4.93
C GLN A 59 -40.15 -6.48 3.78
N ALA A 60 -41.40 -6.90 3.97
CA ALA A 60 -42.21 -7.53 2.93
C ALA A 60 -42.42 -6.60 1.73
N PHE A 61 -42.17 -7.13 0.53
CA PHE A 61 -42.57 -6.50 -0.73
C PHE A 61 -44.08 -6.60 -0.95
N ASP A 62 -44.64 -5.66 -1.71
CA ASP A 62 -46.07 -5.65 -2.05
C ASP A 62 -46.46 -6.91 -2.85
N CYS A 63 -47.53 -7.58 -2.42
CA CYS A 63 -48.04 -8.82 -3.02
C CYS A 63 -48.41 -8.68 -4.50
N SER A 64 -48.73 -7.46 -4.96
CA SER A 64 -48.98 -7.15 -6.38
C SER A 64 -47.75 -7.37 -7.27
N LEU A 65 -46.53 -7.30 -6.72
CA LEU A 65 -45.28 -7.52 -7.48
C LEU A 65 -45.08 -8.98 -7.90
N ARG A 66 -45.84 -9.92 -7.31
CA ARG A 66 -45.85 -11.34 -7.67
C ARG A 66 -46.08 -11.55 -9.18
N LYS A 67 -46.86 -10.68 -9.84
CA LYS A 67 -47.10 -10.76 -11.30
C LYS A 67 -45.80 -10.75 -12.11
N PHE A 68 -44.81 -9.95 -11.70
CA PHE A 68 -43.52 -9.86 -12.38
C PHE A 68 -42.66 -11.11 -12.16
N LEU A 69 -42.74 -11.72 -10.97
CA LEU A 69 -42.06 -13.00 -10.69
C LEU A 69 -42.60 -14.14 -11.56
N HIS A 70 -43.91 -14.16 -11.83
CA HIS A 70 -44.50 -15.12 -12.77
C HIS A 70 -44.12 -14.81 -14.21
N GLN A 71 -44.22 -13.54 -14.63
CA GLN A 71 -43.85 -13.08 -15.96
C GLN A 71 -42.43 -13.52 -16.35
N PHE A 72 -41.45 -13.34 -15.45
CA PHE A 72 -40.04 -13.66 -15.72
C PHE A 72 -39.58 -15.03 -15.21
N GLN A 73 -40.50 -15.88 -14.75
CA GLN A 73 -40.18 -17.22 -14.21
C GLN A 73 -39.16 -17.21 -13.03
N LEU A 74 -39.29 -16.20 -12.17
CA LEU A 74 -38.51 -15.98 -10.95
C LEU A 74 -39.30 -16.28 -9.66
N ASN A 75 -40.48 -16.89 -9.76
CA ASN A 75 -41.24 -17.35 -8.60
C ASN A 75 -40.55 -18.57 -7.92
N ASP A 76 -40.88 -18.81 -6.65
CA ASP A 76 -40.24 -19.83 -5.81
C ASP A 76 -40.31 -21.25 -6.43
N TYR A 77 -41.42 -21.56 -7.11
CA TYR A 77 -41.58 -22.84 -7.82
C TYR A 77 -40.63 -22.94 -9.02
N ALA A 78 -40.56 -21.91 -9.85
CA ALA A 78 -39.68 -21.86 -11.02
C ALA A 78 -38.20 -21.91 -10.61
N ILE A 79 -37.81 -21.24 -9.51
CA ILE A 79 -36.46 -21.30 -8.95
C ILE A 79 -36.12 -22.74 -8.56
N LYS A 80 -36.95 -23.40 -7.75
CA LYS A 80 -36.71 -24.79 -7.28
C LYS A 80 -36.61 -25.81 -8.41
N LYS A 81 -37.32 -25.58 -9.53
CA LYS A 81 -37.30 -26.46 -10.69
C LYS A 81 -36.12 -26.20 -11.64
N THR A 82 -35.39 -25.10 -11.47
CA THR A 82 -34.33 -24.71 -12.42
C THR A 82 -33.03 -25.43 -12.08
N GLU A 83 -32.54 -26.26 -13.00
CA GLU A 83 -31.21 -26.86 -12.95
C GLU A 83 -30.26 -26.08 -13.88
N ALA A 84 -28.97 -26.05 -13.51
CA ALA A 84 -27.94 -25.42 -14.35
C ALA A 84 -27.80 -26.21 -15.67
N SER A 85 -28.17 -25.57 -16.77
CA SER A 85 -28.13 -26.21 -18.09
C SER A 85 -26.75 -26.02 -18.73
N ASN A 86 -26.18 -27.06 -19.32
CA ASN A 86 -24.97 -26.92 -20.14
C ASN A 86 -25.28 -26.03 -21.34
N PHE A 87 -24.32 -25.19 -21.73
CA PHE A 87 -24.44 -24.31 -22.88
C PHE A 87 -23.13 -24.34 -23.69
N SER A 88 -23.26 -24.11 -24.98
CA SER A 88 -22.15 -23.97 -25.92
C SER A 88 -21.87 -22.49 -26.20
N PHE A 89 -20.79 -22.21 -26.92
CA PHE A 89 -20.43 -20.85 -27.27
C PHE A 89 -21.55 -20.12 -28.01
N ASP A 90 -22.19 -20.78 -28.97
CA ASP A 90 -23.23 -20.18 -29.81
C ASP A 90 -24.51 -19.86 -29.01
N ASP A 91 -24.66 -20.42 -27.81
CA ASP A 91 -25.77 -20.16 -26.90
C ASP A 91 -25.58 -18.87 -26.08
N VAL A 92 -24.35 -18.31 -26.01
CA VAL A 92 -24.08 -17.07 -25.29
C VAL A 92 -24.53 -15.87 -26.11
N ILE A 93 -25.46 -15.10 -25.56
CA ILE A 93 -25.95 -13.86 -26.18
C ILE A 93 -25.28 -12.65 -25.55
N PHE A 94 -24.78 -11.72 -26.36
CA PHE A 94 -24.34 -10.43 -25.84
C PHE A 94 -25.53 -9.49 -25.72
N VAL A 95 -25.62 -8.78 -24.60
CA VAL A 95 -26.70 -7.86 -24.30
C VAL A 95 -26.10 -6.51 -23.97
N THR A 96 -26.70 -5.46 -24.51
CA THR A 96 -26.35 -4.09 -24.15
C THR A 96 -27.59 -3.21 -24.24
N TYR A 97 -27.47 -1.99 -23.75
CA TYR A 97 -28.53 -1.00 -23.73
C TYR A 97 -27.93 0.39 -23.79
N SER A 98 -28.61 1.32 -24.45
CA SER A 98 -28.22 2.73 -24.44
C SER A 98 -29.38 3.66 -24.67
N SER A 99 -29.30 4.83 -24.05
CA SER A 99 -29.97 6.05 -24.49
C SER A 99 -29.06 6.81 -25.46
N SER A 100 -29.64 7.78 -26.20
CA SER A 100 -28.89 8.53 -27.23
C SER A 100 -27.62 9.21 -26.69
N ASN A 101 -27.61 9.69 -25.43
CA ASN A 101 -26.43 10.35 -24.85
C ASN A 101 -25.21 9.43 -24.64
N HIS A 102 -25.37 8.10 -24.66
CA HIS A 102 -24.29 7.12 -24.59
C HIS A 102 -24.14 6.29 -25.88
N PHE A 103 -24.85 6.66 -26.96
CA PHE A 103 -24.87 5.87 -28.20
C PHE A 103 -23.47 5.71 -28.80
N ALA A 104 -22.68 6.78 -28.85
CA ALA A 104 -21.32 6.74 -29.41
C ALA A 104 -20.40 5.75 -28.68
N GLU A 105 -20.53 5.65 -27.35
CA GLU A 105 -19.77 4.69 -26.54
C GLU A 105 -20.23 3.26 -26.82
N SER A 106 -21.55 3.03 -26.82
CA SER A 106 -22.12 1.69 -27.07
C SER A 106 -21.81 1.19 -28.49
N ARG A 107 -21.74 2.10 -29.46
CA ARG A 107 -21.35 1.83 -30.84
C ARG A 107 -19.91 1.32 -30.91
N GLN A 108 -18.99 1.94 -30.17
CA GLN A 108 -17.60 1.47 -30.11
C GLN A 108 -17.53 0.07 -29.48
N MET A 109 -18.27 -0.18 -28.41
CA MET A 109 -18.33 -1.50 -27.78
C MET A 109 -18.85 -2.59 -28.75
N ILE A 110 -19.85 -2.28 -29.59
CA ILE A 110 -20.32 -3.22 -30.62
C ILE A 110 -19.22 -3.54 -31.63
N VAL A 111 -18.43 -2.54 -32.03
CA VAL A 111 -17.27 -2.75 -32.92
C VAL A 111 -16.29 -3.71 -32.27
N ASP A 112 -15.91 -3.45 -31.01
CA ASP A 112 -14.97 -4.29 -30.26
C ASP A 112 -15.47 -5.75 -30.16
N LEU A 113 -16.76 -5.97 -29.89
CA LEU A 113 -17.36 -7.31 -29.85
C LEU A 113 -17.35 -7.98 -31.23
N ARG A 114 -17.69 -7.25 -32.29
CA ARG A 114 -17.77 -7.78 -33.67
C ARG A 114 -16.41 -8.06 -34.30
N GLU A 115 -15.32 -7.49 -33.79
CA GLU A 115 -13.96 -7.88 -34.20
C GLU A 115 -13.67 -9.35 -33.87
N LYS A 116 -14.25 -9.90 -32.79
CA LYS A 116 -13.93 -11.26 -32.30
C LYS A 116 -15.10 -12.24 -32.34
N PHE A 117 -16.34 -11.78 -32.23
CA PHE A 117 -17.48 -12.64 -31.99
C PHE A 117 -18.61 -12.46 -33.00
N THR A 118 -19.20 -13.58 -33.42
CA THR A 118 -20.33 -13.66 -34.35
C THR A 118 -21.67 -13.91 -33.65
N ASN A 119 -21.67 -14.10 -32.33
CA ASN A 119 -22.87 -14.40 -31.54
C ASN A 119 -23.93 -13.30 -31.68
N ARG A 120 -25.17 -13.67 -31.36
CA ARG A 120 -26.31 -12.73 -31.37
C ARG A 120 -26.07 -11.61 -30.35
N ILE A 121 -26.32 -10.37 -30.78
CA ILE A 121 -26.36 -9.21 -29.90
C ILE A 121 -27.82 -8.79 -29.74
N ILE A 122 -28.29 -8.61 -28.51
CA ILE A 122 -29.56 -7.96 -28.20
C ILE A 122 -29.25 -6.56 -27.66
N TYR A 123 -29.71 -5.55 -28.38
CA TYR A 123 -29.53 -4.15 -28.05
C TYR A 123 -30.85 -3.55 -27.58
N TYR A 124 -30.95 -3.16 -26.31
CA TYR A 124 -32.12 -2.47 -25.79
C TYR A 124 -32.03 -0.96 -26.03
N ASP A 125 -33.02 -0.46 -26.76
CA ASP A 125 -33.26 0.95 -27.02
C ASP A 125 -33.94 1.59 -25.81
N LEU A 126 -33.22 2.46 -25.10
CA LEU A 126 -33.71 3.24 -23.95
C LEU A 126 -34.11 4.68 -24.31
N GLY A 127 -34.23 4.99 -25.60
CA GLY A 127 -34.48 6.35 -26.09
C GLY A 127 -33.44 6.80 -27.13
N LEU A 128 -33.18 5.96 -28.13
CA LEU A 128 -32.39 6.28 -29.31
C LEU A 128 -33.19 7.15 -30.28
N THR A 129 -32.46 7.96 -31.03
CA THR A 129 -33.00 8.66 -32.19
C THR A 129 -33.26 7.69 -33.34
N HIS A 130 -34.14 8.08 -34.27
CA HIS A 130 -34.43 7.28 -35.46
C HIS A 130 -33.18 6.98 -36.30
N THR A 131 -32.24 7.93 -36.37
CA THR A 131 -30.97 7.78 -37.09
C THR A 131 -30.04 6.75 -36.45
N GLU A 132 -29.88 6.81 -35.12
CA GLU A 132 -29.06 5.87 -34.35
C GLU A 132 -29.63 4.44 -34.45
N ARG A 133 -30.96 4.30 -34.31
CA ARG A 133 -31.65 3.02 -34.47
C ARG A 133 -31.46 2.43 -35.87
N LYS A 134 -31.55 3.26 -36.91
CA LYS A 134 -31.33 2.85 -38.31
C LYS A 134 -29.86 2.47 -38.59
N GLU A 135 -28.92 3.02 -37.84
CA GLU A 135 -27.52 2.60 -37.94
C GLU A 135 -27.35 1.17 -37.41
N LEU A 136 -27.94 0.86 -36.24
CA LEU A 136 -27.84 -0.47 -35.62
C LEU A 136 -28.44 -1.58 -36.49
N THR A 137 -29.44 -1.31 -37.33
CA THR A 137 -30.00 -2.32 -38.24
C THR A 137 -29.00 -2.83 -39.29
N ARG A 138 -27.87 -2.16 -39.45
CA ARG A 138 -26.80 -2.57 -40.37
C ARG A 138 -25.80 -3.53 -39.73
N VAL A 139 -25.87 -3.75 -38.42
CA VAL A 139 -24.97 -4.64 -37.70
C VAL A 139 -25.44 -6.08 -37.85
N CYS A 140 -24.56 -6.96 -38.31
CA CYS A 140 -24.88 -8.38 -38.48
C CYS A 140 -25.27 -9.04 -37.14
N ASN A 141 -26.28 -9.91 -37.19
CA ASN A 141 -26.76 -10.71 -36.05
C ASN A 141 -27.04 -9.87 -34.79
N LEU A 142 -27.56 -8.65 -34.99
CA LEU A 142 -27.98 -7.74 -33.93
C LEU A 142 -29.49 -7.54 -33.99
N GLU A 143 -30.15 -7.71 -32.86
CA GLU A 143 -31.56 -7.44 -32.66
C GLU A 143 -31.73 -6.20 -31.80
N ILE A 144 -32.67 -5.33 -32.18
CA ILE A 144 -33.00 -4.13 -31.42
C ILE A 144 -34.34 -4.36 -30.72
N ARG A 145 -34.38 -4.23 -29.40
CA ARG A 145 -35.60 -4.28 -28.58
C ARG A 145 -35.88 -2.92 -27.97
N ALA A 146 -37.10 -2.42 -28.08
CA ALA A 146 -37.51 -1.22 -27.35
C ALA A 146 -37.83 -1.61 -25.90
N PHE A 147 -37.28 -0.88 -24.92
CA PHE A 147 -37.63 -1.12 -23.52
C PHE A 147 -39.00 -0.48 -23.21
N ASP A 148 -39.97 -1.30 -22.81
CA ASP A 148 -41.32 -0.85 -22.48
C ASP A 148 -41.38 -0.28 -21.06
N PHE A 149 -41.12 1.02 -20.94
CA PHE A 149 -41.22 1.73 -19.66
C PHE A 149 -42.65 1.78 -19.10
N ASP A 150 -43.69 1.65 -19.93
CA ASP A 150 -45.09 1.76 -19.49
C ASP A 150 -45.57 0.51 -18.76
N ALA A 151 -44.87 -0.62 -18.94
CA ALA A 151 -45.13 -1.87 -18.23
C ALA A 151 -44.68 -1.87 -16.75
N PHE A 152 -43.90 -0.87 -16.32
CA PHE A 152 -43.28 -0.82 -15.00
C PHE A 152 -43.61 0.48 -14.24
N PRO A 153 -43.38 0.55 -12.92
CA PRO A 153 -43.62 1.76 -12.15
C PRO A 153 -42.81 2.96 -12.66
N GLU A 154 -43.36 4.16 -12.44
CA GLU A 154 -42.87 5.41 -13.04
C GLU A 154 -41.37 5.68 -12.80
N HIS A 155 -40.83 5.32 -11.64
CA HIS A 155 -39.43 5.55 -11.30
C HIS A 155 -38.45 4.77 -12.21
N VAL A 156 -38.89 3.69 -12.86
CA VAL A 156 -38.05 2.91 -13.79
C VAL A 156 -37.67 3.73 -15.02
N ARG A 157 -38.50 4.70 -15.42
CA ARG A 157 -38.19 5.65 -16.51
C ARG A 157 -37.02 6.56 -16.18
N ASN A 158 -36.72 6.78 -14.89
CA ASN A 158 -35.54 7.51 -14.48
C ASN A 158 -34.30 6.63 -14.63
N LEU A 159 -33.57 6.79 -15.74
CA LEU A 159 -32.37 6.02 -16.06
C LEU A 159 -31.25 6.16 -15.00
N HIS A 160 -31.25 7.22 -14.19
CA HIS A 160 -30.28 7.38 -13.08
C HIS A 160 -30.52 6.38 -11.93
N THR A 161 -31.72 5.79 -11.83
CA THR A 161 -31.98 4.70 -10.87
C THR A 161 -31.35 3.38 -11.31
N TYR A 162 -31.07 3.23 -12.62
CA TYR A 162 -30.66 1.98 -13.26
C TYR A 162 -31.61 0.80 -13.02
N ALA A 163 -32.85 1.04 -12.57
CA ALA A 163 -33.84 0.02 -12.28
C ALA A 163 -34.24 -0.82 -13.52
N PHE A 164 -34.07 -0.26 -14.73
CA PHE A 164 -34.30 -0.98 -15.98
C PHE A 164 -33.33 -2.17 -16.16
N LYS A 165 -32.13 -2.13 -15.57
CA LYS A 165 -31.12 -3.17 -15.79
C LYS A 165 -31.50 -4.51 -15.18
N PRO A 166 -31.89 -4.62 -13.88
CA PRO A 166 -32.42 -5.89 -13.35
C PRO A 166 -33.63 -6.42 -14.09
N ILE A 167 -34.45 -5.54 -14.68
CA ILE A 167 -35.62 -5.94 -15.48
C ILE A 167 -35.15 -6.61 -16.79
N ILE A 168 -34.21 -5.99 -17.51
CA ILE A 168 -33.58 -6.60 -18.70
C ILE A 168 -32.91 -7.93 -18.33
N GLN A 169 -32.19 -7.99 -17.21
CA GLN A 169 -31.60 -9.25 -16.71
C GLN A 169 -32.68 -10.32 -16.52
N ALA A 170 -33.83 -9.98 -15.94
CA ALA A 170 -34.93 -10.92 -15.68
C ALA A 170 -35.57 -11.43 -16.98
N GLU A 171 -35.79 -10.54 -17.96
CA GLU A 171 -36.26 -10.90 -19.30
C GLU A 171 -35.26 -11.86 -19.97
N MET A 172 -33.99 -11.50 -20.01
CA MET A 172 -32.94 -12.31 -20.65
C MET A 172 -32.73 -13.66 -19.99
N LEU A 173 -32.80 -13.74 -18.66
CA LEU A 173 -32.70 -15.00 -17.94
C LEU A 173 -33.94 -15.88 -18.12
N SER A 174 -35.10 -15.31 -18.41
CA SER A 174 -36.30 -16.09 -18.71
C SER A 174 -36.19 -16.77 -20.08
N GLU A 175 -35.65 -16.07 -21.08
CA GLU A 175 -35.60 -16.52 -22.48
C GLU A 175 -34.38 -17.40 -22.78
N ASN A 176 -33.21 -17.11 -22.18
CA ASN A 176 -31.92 -17.63 -22.66
C ASN A 176 -31.21 -18.49 -21.61
N VAL A 177 -30.26 -19.33 -22.05
CA VAL A 177 -29.48 -20.19 -21.14
C VAL A 177 -28.28 -19.45 -20.56
N ALA A 178 -27.58 -18.65 -21.36
CA ALA A 178 -26.46 -17.83 -20.91
C ALA A 178 -26.41 -16.52 -21.70
N PHE A 179 -26.04 -15.43 -21.03
CA PHE A 179 -25.86 -14.15 -21.68
C PHE A 179 -24.87 -13.26 -20.94
N TRP A 180 -24.27 -12.34 -21.67
CA TRP A 180 -23.30 -11.38 -21.18
C TRP A 180 -23.80 -9.97 -21.44
N ILE A 181 -24.08 -9.23 -20.37
CA ILE A 181 -24.39 -7.80 -20.40
C ILE A 181 -23.12 -6.97 -20.31
N ALA A 182 -23.00 -5.98 -21.19
CA ALA A 182 -22.00 -4.92 -21.09
C ALA A 182 -22.68 -3.54 -21.09
N ASP A 183 -22.36 -2.72 -20.07
CA ASP A 183 -22.79 -1.32 -20.00
C ASP A 183 -22.32 -0.56 -21.25
N SER A 184 -23.12 0.43 -21.70
CA SER A 184 -22.85 1.22 -22.92
C SER A 184 -21.48 1.89 -22.96
N SER A 185 -20.88 2.18 -21.80
CA SER A 185 -19.59 2.87 -21.68
C SER A 185 -18.39 1.93 -21.60
N VAL A 186 -18.58 0.60 -21.59
CA VAL A 186 -17.49 -0.37 -21.57
C VAL A 186 -16.69 -0.31 -22.87
N GLN A 187 -15.37 -0.28 -22.76
CA GLN A 187 -14.45 -0.35 -23.90
C GLN A 187 -13.47 -1.50 -23.71
N PHE A 188 -13.37 -2.40 -24.67
CA PHE A 188 -12.51 -3.59 -24.58
C PHE A 188 -11.15 -3.33 -25.25
N ARG A 189 -10.36 -2.43 -24.64
CA ARG A 189 -9.06 -2.04 -25.19
C ARG A 189 -8.00 -3.14 -25.09
N ASP A 190 -8.05 -3.94 -24.03
CA ASP A 190 -7.17 -5.09 -23.86
C ASP A 190 -7.85 -6.35 -24.40
N ARG A 191 -7.34 -6.82 -25.55
CA ARG A 191 -7.84 -8.01 -26.23
C ARG A 191 -7.60 -9.29 -25.43
N LEU A 192 -6.65 -9.30 -24.50
CA LEU A 192 -6.34 -10.43 -23.64
C LEU A 192 -7.41 -10.58 -22.54
N MET A 193 -7.91 -9.47 -21.99
CA MET A 193 -8.99 -9.49 -21.00
C MET A 193 -10.27 -10.14 -21.55
N LEU A 194 -10.66 -9.75 -22.77
CA LEU A 194 -11.83 -10.31 -23.45
C LEU A 194 -11.66 -11.83 -23.68
N GLN A 195 -10.44 -12.27 -23.99
CA GLN A 195 -10.12 -13.68 -24.23
C GLN A 195 -10.12 -14.50 -22.93
N ASN A 196 -9.52 -13.96 -21.86
CA ASN A 196 -9.45 -14.64 -20.57
C ASN A 196 -10.85 -14.82 -19.97
N PHE A 197 -11.69 -13.78 -20.05
CA PHE A 197 -13.09 -13.88 -19.62
C PHE A 197 -13.84 -14.95 -20.42
N TYR A 198 -13.63 -14.98 -21.73
CA TYR A 198 -14.17 -16.01 -22.60
C TYR A 198 -13.73 -17.43 -22.17
N ASP A 199 -12.43 -17.63 -21.93
CA ASP A 199 -11.89 -18.92 -21.53
C ASP A 199 -12.42 -19.37 -20.15
N ASP A 200 -12.61 -18.44 -19.22
CA ASP A 200 -13.16 -18.71 -17.89
C ASP A 200 -14.65 -19.10 -17.93
N VAL A 201 -15.45 -18.44 -18.77
CA VAL A 201 -16.85 -18.80 -19.01
C VAL A 201 -16.95 -20.19 -19.64
N MET A 202 -16.18 -20.44 -20.70
CA MET A 202 -16.25 -21.71 -21.44
C MET A 202 -15.67 -22.89 -20.67
N SER A 203 -14.68 -22.67 -19.80
CA SER A 203 -14.11 -23.72 -18.94
C SER A 203 -14.93 -24.00 -17.68
N GLY A 204 -16.06 -23.29 -17.46
CA GLY A 204 -16.91 -23.44 -16.29
C GLY A 204 -16.27 -22.92 -14.99
N LYS A 205 -15.22 -22.09 -15.10
CA LYS A 205 -14.57 -21.42 -13.96
C LYS A 205 -15.32 -20.17 -13.51
N ALA A 206 -16.02 -19.51 -14.43
CA ALA A 206 -16.86 -18.37 -14.10
C ALA A 206 -18.09 -18.83 -13.29
N PRO A 207 -18.45 -18.14 -12.19
CA PRO A 207 -19.68 -18.45 -11.46
C PRO A 207 -20.91 -18.17 -12.35
N ASP A 208 -22.03 -18.84 -12.04
CA ASP A 208 -23.28 -18.70 -12.80
C ASP A 208 -23.83 -17.26 -12.81
N TYR A 209 -23.41 -16.42 -11.85
CA TYR A 209 -23.63 -14.97 -11.82
C TYR A 209 -22.31 -14.27 -11.50
N MET A 210 -21.74 -13.52 -12.46
CA MET A 210 -20.45 -12.84 -12.32
C MET A 210 -20.55 -11.37 -12.71
N ILE A 211 -20.09 -10.47 -11.83
CA ILE A 211 -19.89 -9.05 -12.14
C ILE A 211 -18.40 -8.79 -12.27
N GLY A 212 -17.97 -8.24 -13.40
CA GLY A 212 -16.65 -7.65 -13.59
C GLY A 212 -16.77 -6.12 -13.66
N GLU A 213 -15.92 -5.41 -12.93
CA GLU A 213 -15.75 -3.97 -13.12
C GLU A 213 -14.63 -3.76 -14.15
N ILE A 214 -14.92 -3.00 -15.20
CA ILE A 214 -13.90 -2.57 -16.17
C ILE A 214 -13.69 -1.07 -15.94
N VAL A 215 -12.51 -0.72 -15.46
CA VAL A 215 -12.11 0.68 -15.26
C VAL A 215 -12.08 1.38 -16.62
N THR A 216 -13.06 2.24 -16.87
CA THR A 216 -13.05 3.16 -18.01
C THR A 216 -12.11 4.33 -17.70
N LYS A 217 -11.45 4.88 -18.73
CA LYS A 217 -10.34 5.84 -18.63
C LYS A 217 -10.59 7.00 -17.63
N GLU A 218 -9.62 7.25 -16.76
CA GLU A 218 -9.22 8.53 -16.11
C GLU A 218 -10.31 9.56 -15.76
N VAL A 219 -11.37 9.16 -15.04
CA VAL A 219 -12.09 10.10 -14.17
C VAL A 219 -12.27 9.43 -12.81
N PRO A 220 -11.62 9.93 -11.73
CA PRO A 220 -11.61 9.27 -10.42
C PRO A 220 -12.99 9.19 -9.71
N TYR A 221 -14.05 9.68 -10.34
CA TYR A 221 -15.34 9.96 -9.70
C TYR A 221 -16.57 9.50 -10.51
N THR A 222 -16.39 8.75 -11.60
CA THR A 222 -17.51 8.13 -12.32
C THR A 222 -17.65 6.67 -11.91
N HIS A 223 -18.85 6.27 -11.47
CA HIS A 223 -19.18 4.88 -11.11
C HIS A 223 -18.71 3.94 -12.24
N PRO A 224 -17.88 2.90 -11.94
CA PRO A 224 -17.27 2.07 -12.96
C PRO A 224 -18.31 1.39 -13.84
N ALA A 225 -18.01 1.29 -15.14
CA ALA A 225 -18.84 0.55 -16.07
C ALA A 225 -18.73 -0.96 -15.76
N SER A 226 -19.87 -1.65 -15.73
CA SER A 226 -19.92 -3.07 -15.37
C SER A 226 -20.08 -3.97 -16.58
N VAL A 227 -19.40 -5.10 -16.52
CA VAL A 227 -19.67 -6.31 -17.31
C VAL A 227 -20.33 -7.33 -16.39
N LEU A 228 -21.34 -8.04 -16.90
CA LEU A 228 -22.11 -8.99 -16.13
C LEU A 228 -22.40 -10.25 -16.97
N PHE A 229 -21.99 -11.42 -16.47
CA PHE A 229 -22.36 -12.71 -17.04
C PHE A 229 -23.42 -13.39 -16.19
N LEU A 230 -24.47 -13.89 -16.84
CA LEU A 230 -25.48 -14.73 -16.21
C LEU A 230 -25.67 -16.01 -17.00
N ARG A 231 -25.71 -17.12 -16.27
CA ARG A 231 -26.23 -18.40 -16.71
C ARG A 231 -27.54 -18.70 -15.96
N LYS A 232 -28.49 -19.32 -16.66
CA LYS A 232 -29.73 -19.84 -16.10
C LYS A 232 -29.42 -20.99 -15.13
N SER A 233 -29.51 -20.69 -13.84
CA SER A 233 -29.39 -21.64 -12.74
C SER A 233 -30.30 -21.23 -11.58
N GLN A 234 -30.45 -22.13 -10.60
CA GLN A 234 -31.20 -21.83 -9.37
C GLN A 234 -30.61 -20.61 -8.64
N GLU A 235 -29.29 -20.47 -8.62
CA GLU A 235 -28.57 -19.38 -7.95
C GLU A 235 -28.85 -18.04 -8.62
N SER A 236 -28.65 -17.96 -9.95
CA SER A 236 -28.90 -16.75 -10.72
C SER A 236 -30.35 -16.29 -10.60
N LYS A 237 -31.32 -17.22 -10.66
CA LYS A 237 -32.74 -16.88 -10.47
C LYS A 237 -33.04 -16.42 -9.05
N ARG A 238 -32.43 -17.04 -8.03
CA ARG A 238 -32.63 -16.64 -6.62
C ARG A 238 -32.12 -15.22 -6.39
N LEU A 239 -30.91 -14.90 -6.88
CA LEU A 239 -30.35 -13.55 -6.75
C LEU A 239 -31.22 -12.53 -7.50
N LEU A 240 -31.58 -12.85 -8.74
CA LEU A 240 -32.32 -11.96 -9.61
C LEU A 240 -33.77 -11.73 -9.17
N LYS A 241 -34.41 -12.70 -8.50
CA LYS A 241 -35.72 -12.49 -7.84
C LYS A 241 -35.68 -11.28 -6.93
N TRP A 242 -34.70 -11.21 -6.03
CA TRP A 242 -34.61 -10.12 -5.05
C TRP A 242 -34.17 -8.81 -5.70
N LEU A 243 -33.25 -8.88 -6.66
CA LEU A 243 -32.80 -7.70 -7.39
C LEU A 243 -33.93 -7.09 -8.23
N LEU A 244 -34.77 -7.91 -8.87
CA LEU A 244 -35.96 -7.47 -9.61
C LEU A 244 -37.00 -6.83 -8.68
N LEU A 245 -37.33 -7.47 -7.56
CA LEU A 245 -38.27 -6.91 -6.58
C LEU A 245 -37.78 -5.55 -6.05
N CYS A 246 -36.48 -5.44 -5.79
CA CYS A 246 -35.86 -4.17 -5.38
C CYS A 246 -35.92 -3.12 -6.49
N ALA A 247 -35.59 -3.48 -7.73
CA ALA A 247 -35.63 -2.58 -8.88
C ALA A 247 -37.02 -2.00 -9.15
N ILE A 248 -38.07 -2.81 -9.00
CA ILE A 248 -39.47 -2.39 -9.20
C ILE A 248 -40.01 -1.63 -7.96
N THR A 249 -39.27 -1.57 -6.86
CA THR A 249 -39.66 -0.86 -5.63
C THR A 249 -38.75 0.35 -5.41
N GLU A 250 -39.21 1.56 -5.72
CA GLU A 250 -38.39 2.79 -5.64
C GLU A 250 -37.67 2.94 -4.30
N LYS A 251 -38.36 2.73 -3.18
CA LYS A 251 -37.79 2.84 -1.83
C LYS A 251 -36.69 1.81 -1.53
N CYS A 252 -36.62 0.72 -2.30
CA CYS A 252 -35.57 -0.29 -2.18
C CYS A 252 -34.36 0.06 -3.05
N ILE A 253 -34.56 0.31 -4.35
CA ILE A 253 -33.46 0.57 -5.28
C ILE A 253 -32.83 1.95 -5.05
N ALA A 254 -33.64 2.96 -4.74
CA ALA A 254 -33.22 4.34 -4.49
C ALA A 254 -33.78 4.83 -3.15
N PRO A 255 -33.26 4.32 -2.00
CA PRO A 255 -33.78 4.64 -0.69
C PRO A 255 -33.60 6.13 -0.36
N LYS A 256 -34.41 6.64 0.58
CA LYS A 256 -34.29 8.03 1.03
C LYS A 256 -32.87 8.30 1.54
N ARG A 257 -32.28 9.43 1.12
CA ARG A 257 -30.89 9.86 1.36
C ARG A 257 -29.83 9.20 0.48
N ALA A 258 -30.19 8.24 -0.37
CA ALA A 258 -29.29 7.78 -1.41
C ALA A 258 -29.36 8.73 -2.61
N TYR A 259 -28.22 9.03 -3.22
CA TYR A 259 -28.14 9.94 -4.36
C TYR A 259 -27.07 9.50 -5.35
N TYR A 260 -27.33 9.73 -6.63
CA TYR A 260 -26.49 9.26 -7.73
C TYR A 260 -25.27 10.16 -7.97
N PHE A 261 -25.48 11.48 -7.92
CA PHE A 261 -24.44 12.47 -8.21
C PHE A 261 -23.58 12.75 -6.98
N CYS A 262 -22.36 12.23 -6.98
CA CYS A 262 -21.43 12.42 -5.88
C CYS A 262 -20.78 13.81 -5.96
N SER A 263 -20.90 14.59 -4.90
CA SER A 263 -19.95 15.68 -4.62
C SER A 263 -18.59 15.08 -4.28
N SER A 264 -17.51 15.83 -4.50
CA SER A 264 -16.20 15.51 -3.92
C SER A 264 -16.03 16.33 -2.63
N PRO A 265 -15.82 15.70 -1.45
CA PRO A 265 -15.73 14.26 -1.19
C PRO A 265 -17.12 13.55 -1.21
N PRO A 266 -17.16 12.23 -1.53
CA PRO A 266 -18.40 11.48 -1.56
C PRO A 266 -18.96 11.36 -0.15
N LYS A 267 -20.17 11.89 0.10
CA LYS A 267 -20.85 11.70 1.39
C LYS A 267 -21.53 10.34 1.47
N LEU A 268 -21.82 9.91 2.69
CA LEU A 268 -22.60 8.73 2.99
C LEU A 268 -23.93 8.75 2.23
N GLY A 269 -24.22 7.68 1.49
CA GLY A 269 -25.38 7.57 0.62
C GLY A 269 -25.12 7.87 -0.86
N CYS A 270 -23.90 8.27 -1.25
CA CYS A 270 -23.57 8.35 -2.67
C CYS A 270 -23.13 7.00 -3.24
N HIS A 271 -23.94 6.42 -4.11
CA HIS A 271 -23.61 5.17 -4.77
C HIS A 271 -24.46 4.95 -6.03
N ARG A 272 -23.96 4.14 -6.96
CA ARG A 272 -24.77 3.65 -8.07
C ARG A 272 -25.74 2.59 -7.55
N PHE A 273 -27.03 2.84 -7.74
CA PHE A 273 -28.11 2.11 -7.09
C PHE A 273 -28.17 0.62 -7.45
N ASP A 274 -28.11 0.26 -8.73
CA ASP A 274 -28.16 -1.13 -9.21
C ASP A 274 -26.94 -1.94 -8.73
N GLN A 275 -25.74 -1.37 -8.85
CA GLN A 275 -24.51 -2.01 -8.39
C GLN A 275 -24.50 -2.24 -6.88
N SER A 276 -25.01 -1.27 -6.11
CA SER A 276 -25.10 -1.39 -4.65
C SER A 276 -26.07 -2.49 -4.23
N ALA A 277 -27.28 -2.49 -4.80
CA ALA A 277 -28.28 -3.53 -4.55
C ALA A 277 -27.73 -4.92 -4.92
N THR A 278 -27.06 -5.02 -6.08
CA THR A 278 -26.47 -6.29 -6.54
C THR A 278 -25.35 -6.75 -5.61
N SER A 279 -24.46 -5.86 -5.19
CA SER A 279 -23.35 -6.18 -4.26
C SER A 279 -23.86 -6.66 -2.90
N ILE A 280 -24.89 -6.00 -2.35
CA ILE A 280 -25.54 -6.39 -1.09
C ILE A 280 -26.15 -7.79 -1.20
N LEU A 281 -26.91 -8.05 -2.27
CA LEU A 281 -27.56 -9.34 -2.49
C LEU A 281 -26.53 -10.44 -2.76
N PHE A 282 -25.50 -10.17 -3.56
CA PHE A 282 -24.44 -11.13 -3.84
C PHE A 282 -23.72 -11.55 -2.56
N ARG A 283 -23.34 -10.60 -1.70
CA ARG A 283 -22.75 -10.87 -0.36
C ARG A 283 -23.71 -11.57 0.60
N THR A 284 -25.02 -11.46 0.36
CA THR A 284 -26.04 -12.12 1.18
C THR A 284 -26.19 -13.59 0.83
N PHE A 285 -26.19 -13.93 -0.47
CA PHE A 285 -26.34 -15.32 -0.94
C PHE A 285 -25.03 -16.08 -1.07
N HIS A 286 -23.95 -15.36 -1.33
CA HIS A 286 -22.59 -15.85 -1.25
C HIS A 286 -21.92 -15.12 -0.08
N PRO A 287 -22.35 -15.39 1.17
CA PRO A 287 -21.54 -14.99 2.29
C PRO A 287 -20.14 -15.51 1.98
N PRO A 288 -19.09 -14.70 2.17
CA PRO A 288 -17.75 -15.14 1.87
C PRO A 288 -17.58 -16.53 2.49
N ASN A 289 -17.44 -17.55 1.63
CA ASN A 289 -16.96 -18.85 2.09
C ASN A 289 -15.77 -18.53 2.98
N SER A 290 -15.65 -19.29 4.07
CA SER A 290 -14.74 -19.19 5.21
C SER A 290 -13.26 -18.94 4.92
N THR A 291 -12.89 -18.54 3.71
CA THR A 291 -11.67 -17.88 3.31
C THR A 291 -11.76 -16.37 3.51
N LYS A 292 -12.64 -15.58 2.87
CA LYS A 292 -12.64 -14.10 3.02
C LYS A 292 -12.96 -13.64 4.46
N GLY A 293 -13.92 -14.26 5.14
CA GLY A 293 -14.22 -13.97 6.56
C GLY A 293 -13.08 -14.38 7.51
N PHE A 294 -12.48 -15.54 7.27
CA PHE A 294 -11.29 -16.00 7.99
C PHE A 294 -10.07 -15.11 7.74
N TYR A 295 -9.93 -14.53 6.54
CA TYR A 295 -8.81 -13.64 6.20
C TYR A 295 -8.94 -12.27 6.86
N TYR A 296 -10.13 -11.68 6.88
CA TYR A 296 -10.38 -10.44 7.63
C TYR A 296 -10.29 -10.66 9.15
N GLN A 297 -10.77 -11.79 9.67
CA GLN A 297 -10.68 -12.10 11.11
C GLN A 297 -9.29 -12.57 11.57
N ASN A 298 -8.46 -13.19 10.73
CA ASN A 298 -7.15 -13.75 11.15
C ASN A 298 -5.91 -13.04 10.57
N ILE A 299 -5.95 -12.56 9.31
CA ILE A 299 -4.78 -11.93 8.68
C ILE A 299 -4.71 -10.44 9.00
N TYR A 300 -5.85 -9.75 9.09
CA TYR A 300 -5.86 -8.32 9.44
C TYR A 300 -5.23 -8.04 10.83
N PRO A 301 -5.54 -8.83 11.89
CA PRO A 301 -4.83 -8.72 13.16
C PRO A 301 -3.33 -9.04 13.05
N LEU A 302 -2.93 -9.95 12.16
CA LEU A 302 -1.52 -10.26 11.91
C LEU A 302 -0.79 -9.09 11.24
N ILE A 303 -1.42 -8.43 10.27
CA ILE A 303 -0.87 -7.22 9.61
C ILE A 303 -0.74 -6.09 10.64
N ILE A 304 -1.76 -5.88 11.48
CA ILE A 304 -1.70 -4.93 12.59
C ILE A 304 -0.56 -5.29 13.55
N LEU A 305 -0.39 -6.57 13.88
CA LEU A 305 0.71 -7.04 14.74
C LEU A 305 2.07 -6.75 14.11
N ILE A 306 2.25 -6.99 12.80
CA ILE A 306 3.49 -6.66 12.06
C ILE A 306 3.77 -5.17 12.16
N TYR A 307 2.76 -4.33 11.96
CA TYR A 307 2.86 -2.88 12.07
C TYR A 307 3.20 -2.41 13.50
N VAL A 308 2.65 -3.06 14.53
CA VAL A 308 3.02 -2.79 15.93
C VAL A 308 4.47 -3.18 16.22
N ILE A 309 4.92 -4.33 15.70
CA ILE A 309 6.31 -4.79 15.83
C ILE A 309 7.26 -3.83 15.12
N GLU A 310 6.92 -3.39 13.90
CA GLU A 310 7.68 -2.39 13.15
C GLU A 310 7.81 -1.09 13.94
N PHE A 311 6.71 -0.56 14.48
CA PHE A 311 6.73 0.69 15.23
C PHE A 311 7.58 0.57 16.50
N SER A 312 7.49 -0.57 17.18
CA SER A 312 8.34 -0.89 18.34
C SER A 312 9.82 -0.92 17.95
N ALA A 313 10.15 -1.54 16.80
CA ALA A 313 11.50 -1.57 16.27
C ALA A 313 12.00 -0.16 15.89
N LEU A 314 11.17 0.69 15.28
CA LEU A 314 11.51 2.08 14.96
C LEU A 314 11.76 2.93 16.21
N PHE A 315 11.03 2.67 17.30
CA PHE A 315 11.26 3.34 18.57
C PHE A 315 12.61 2.93 19.18
N VAL A 316 12.94 1.64 19.16
CA VAL A 316 14.23 1.12 19.64
C VAL A 316 15.40 1.67 18.82
N SER A 317 15.28 1.76 17.49
CA SER A 317 16.32 2.34 16.65
C SER A 317 16.50 3.84 16.91
N ALA A 318 15.41 4.59 17.11
CA ALA A 318 15.46 6.01 17.47
C ALA A 318 16.27 6.24 18.76
N LEU A 319 16.01 5.44 19.81
CA LEU A 319 16.78 5.51 21.06
C LEU A 319 18.25 5.13 20.86
N SER A 320 18.50 4.07 20.09
CA SER A 320 19.86 3.57 19.83
C SER A 320 20.71 4.60 19.09
N PHE A 321 20.17 5.24 18.05
CA PHE A 321 20.88 6.30 17.34
C PHE A 321 21.04 7.58 18.15
N TRP A 322 20.09 7.91 19.02
CA TRP A 322 20.24 9.03 19.95
C TRP A 322 21.47 8.84 20.86
N VAL A 323 21.68 7.62 21.38
CA VAL A 323 22.89 7.28 22.15
C VAL A 323 24.14 7.40 21.28
N CYS A 324 24.14 6.84 20.08
CA CYS A 324 25.28 6.94 19.15
C CYS A 324 25.67 8.41 18.89
N VAL A 325 24.71 9.27 18.55
CA VAL A 325 24.95 10.71 18.33
C VAL A 325 25.54 11.37 19.56
N GLY A 326 24.96 11.10 20.74
CA GLY A 326 25.46 11.66 21.99
C GLY A 326 26.92 11.31 22.25
N GLU A 327 27.32 10.06 21.99
CA GLU A 327 28.70 9.61 22.22
C GLU A 327 29.67 10.09 21.13
N PHE A 328 29.24 10.20 19.86
CA PHE A 328 30.06 10.76 18.78
C PHE A 328 30.51 12.19 19.08
N TRP A 329 29.61 13.04 19.61
CA TRP A 329 29.92 14.44 19.89
C TRP A 329 30.64 14.67 21.22
N LYS A 330 30.48 13.79 22.22
CA LYS A 330 31.08 13.96 23.55
C LYS A 330 32.58 13.63 23.61
N HIS A 331 33.04 12.64 22.87
CA HIS A 331 34.35 12.02 23.13
C HIS A 331 35.42 12.25 22.06
N THR A 332 35.16 13.09 21.04
CA THR A 332 36.10 13.39 19.93
C THR A 332 36.81 12.15 19.37
N ILE A 333 36.11 11.00 19.36
CA ILE A 333 36.66 9.70 18.96
C ILE A 333 36.92 9.67 17.46
N PHE A 334 36.05 10.33 16.69
CA PHE A 334 36.15 10.41 15.24
C PHE A 334 36.49 11.82 14.80
N HIS A 335 37.09 11.89 13.61
CA HIS A 335 37.31 13.17 12.96
C HIS A 335 35.99 13.95 12.78
N ILE A 336 36.06 15.28 12.95
CA ILE A 336 34.87 16.15 12.92
C ILE A 336 34.12 16.11 11.59
N ASN A 337 34.85 16.00 10.47
CA ASN A 337 34.27 15.91 9.12
C ASN A 337 33.39 14.67 8.95
N PHE A 338 33.83 13.53 9.48
CA PHE A 338 33.04 12.29 9.48
C PHE A 338 31.89 12.35 10.47
N THR A 339 32.12 12.94 11.66
CA THR A 339 31.06 13.12 12.65
C THR A 339 29.91 13.98 12.11
N ILE A 340 30.20 15.03 11.34
CA ILE A 340 29.19 15.87 10.67
C ILE A 340 28.37 15.05 9.68
N LEU A 341 29.03 14.28 8.80
CA LEU A 341 28.37 13.43 7.80
C LEU A 341 27.51 12.33 8.48
N LEU A 342 28.02 11.69 9.52
CA LEU A 342 27.29 10.64 10.23
C LEU A 342 26.13 11.22 11.06
N THR A 343 26.24 12.45 11.57
CA THR A 343 25.15 13.08 12.32
C THR A 343 24.01 13.52 11.41
N SER A 344 24.29 13.90 10.17
CA SER A 344 23.24 14.38 9.24
C SER A 344 22.23 13.27 8.90
N ILE A 345 22.65 12.02 8.74
CA ILE A 345 21.72 10.91 8.47
C ILE A 345 20.74 10.67 9.61
N PHE A 346 21.17 10.82 10.87
CA PHE A 346 20.25 10.66 11.99
C PHE A 346 19.21 11.78 12.01
N ALA A 347 19.60 13.02 11.71
CA ALA A 347 18.65 14.14 11.62
C ALA A 347 17.55 13.87 10.58
N PHE A 348 17.91 13.39 9.39
CA PHE A 348 16.92 13.05 8.35
C PHE A 348 16.14 11.77 8.65
N TYR A 349 16.75 10.81 9.34
CA TYR A 349 16.07 9.61 9.82
C TYR A 349 14.92 9.95 10.78
N TYR A 350 15.11 10.90 11.71
CA TYR A 350 14.02 11.35 12.58
C TYR A 350 12.86 11.98 11.80
N THR A 351 13.14 12.75 10.74
CA THR A 351 12.09 13.26 9.84
C THR A 351 11.32 12.11 9.17
N SER A 352 12.01 11.04 8.78
CA SER A 352 11.40 9.83 8.20
C SER A 352 10.56 9.02 9.21
N ILE A 353 10.95 9.00 10.49
CA ILE A 353 10.11 8.40 11.55
C ILE A 353 8.81 9.20 11.71
N VAL A 354 8.91 10.54 11.78
CA VAL A 354 7.72 11.40 11.90
C VAL A 354 6.79 11.22 10.71
N SER A 355 7.32 11.13 9.48
CA SER A 355 6.50 10.85 8.30
C SER A 355 5.84 9.48 8.35
N ARG A 356 6.51 8.46 8.92
CA ARG A 356 5.94 7.12 9.09
C ARG A 356 4.73 7.10 10.01
N VAL A 357 4.68 7.94 11.05
CA VAL A 357 3.51 8.05 11.94
C VAL A 357 2.25 8.42 11.16
N PHE A 358 2.35 9.37 10.23
CA PHE A 358 1.21 9.81 9.41
C PHE A 358 0.75 8.73 8.43
N ILE A 359 1.68 8.05 7.77
CA ILE A 359 1.36 6.95 6.83
C ILE A 359 0.75 5.77 7.59
N PHE A 360 1.29 5.43 8.75
CA PHE A 360 0.74 4.37 9.59
C PHE A 360 -0.70 4.68 9.99
N ALA A 361 -0.97 5.90 10.45
CA ALA A 361 -2.32 6.32 10.82
C ALA A 361 -3.31 6.25 9.65
N ALA A 362 -2.84 6.46 8.41
CA ALA A 362 -3.63 6.21 7.20
C ALA A 362 -3.84 4.70 6.95
N GLN A 363 -2.81 3.87 7.11
CA GLN A 363 -2.87 2.41 6.88
C GLN A 363 -3.81 1.67 7.85
N ILE A 364 -3.93 2.15 9.09
CA ILE A 364 -4.86 1.58 10.09
C ILE A 364 -6.23 2.26 10.10
N ASN A 365 -6.56 3.06 9.07
CA ASN A 365 -7.82 3.79 8.93
C ASN A 365 -8.16 4.77 10.06
N VAL A 366 -7.18 5.22 10.85
CA VAL A 366 -7.37 6.30 11.85
C VAL A 366 -7.51 7.66 11.14
N LEU A 367 -6.70 7.87 10.11
CA LEU A 367 -6.90 8.92 9.12
C LEU A 367 -7.74 8.33 7.99
N THR A 368 -9.04 8.59 8.00
CA THR A 368 -9.95 8.15 6.94
C THR A 368 -9.81 9.00 5.68
N SER A 369 -10.16 8.42 4.53
CA SER A 369 -10.18 9.11 3.24
C SER A 369 -11.05 10.37 3.20
N ASP A 370 -11.99 10.48 4.14
CA ASP A 370 -12.91 11.61 4.27
C ASP A 370 -12.23 12.87 4.84
N ASN A 371 -11.07 12.70 5.48
CA ASN A 371 -10.29 13.80 6.03
C ASN A 371 -9.54 14.52 4.89
N PRO A 372 -9.72 15.84 4.69
CA PRO A 372 -9.03 16.58 3.63
C PRO A 372 -7.49 16.56 3.78
N LEU A 373 -6.97 16.25 4.97
CA LEU A 373 -5.54 16.09 5.23
C LEU A 373 -5.01 14.69 4.88
N TYR A 374 -5.87 13.69 4.64
CA TYR A 374 -5.45 12.31 4.36
C TYR A 374 -4.46 12.25 3.19
N LEU A 375 -4.90 12.69 2.00
CA LEU A 375 -4.11 12.60 0.79
C LEU A 375 -2.82 13.46 0.86
N PRO A 376 -2.86 14.73 1.31
CA PRO A 376 -1.65 15.53 1.50
C PRO A 376 -0.66 14.90 2.48
N LEU A 377 -1.11 14.36 3.62
CA LEU A 377 -0.22 13.76 4.61
C LEU A 377 0.42 12.46 4.12
N VAL A 378 -0.32 11.63 3.37
CA VAL A 378 0.23 10.41 2.76
C VAL A 378 1.27 10.76 1.69
N ILE A 379 1.01 11.75 0.83
CA ILE A 379 1.95 12.19 -0.21
C ILE A 379 3.22 12.77 0.41
N VAL A 380 3.06 13.76 1.29
CA VAL A 380 4.19 14.41 1.98
C VAL A 380 4.96 13.40 2.82
N GLY A 381 4.26 12.48 3.48
CA GLY A 381 4.87 11.43 4.26
C GLY A 381 5.73 10.49 3.41
N SER A 382 5.18 10.05 2.28
CA SER A 382 5.86 9.18 1.31
C SER A 382 7.10 9.86 0.73
N PHE A 383 7.03 11.18 0.50
CA PHE A 383 8.14 11.98 -0.02
C PHE A 383 9.33 11.93 0.93
N PHE A 384 9.10 12.23 2.22
CA PHE A 384 10.17 12.22 3.20
C PHE A 384 10.76 10.82 3.43
N ARG A 385 9.97 9.74 3.26
CA ARG A 385 10.49 8.37 3.34
C ARG A 385 11.42 8.04 2.18
N ILE A 386 10.97 8.27 0.94
CA ILE A 386 11.78 8.03 -0.27
C ILE A 386 13.04 8.89 -0.25
N GLU A 387 12.89 10.16 0.10
CA GLU A 387 14.01 11.11 0.20
C GLU A 387 15.05 10.65 1.24
N CYS A 388 14.62 10.19 2.42
CA CYS A 388 15.53 9.68 3.45
C CYS A 388 16.31 8.45 2.98
N LEU A 389 15.65 7.53 2.26
CA LEU A 389 16.31 6.33 1.71
C LEU A 389 17.36 6.71 0.65
N ILE A 390 17.01 7.61 -0.29
CA ILE A 390 17.94 8.08 -1.32
C ILE A 390 19.12 8.83 -0.67
N TYR A 391 18.86 9.69 0.31
CA TYR A 391 19.90 10.41 1.03
C TYR A 391 20.86 9.47 1.73
N ALA A 392 20.37 8.40 2.35
CA ALA A 392 21.20 7.40 3.00
C ALA A 392 22.19 6.73 2.01
N LEU A 393 21.73 6.41 0.80
CA LEU A 393 22.57 5.84 -0.26
C LEU A 393 23.64 6.83 -0.74
N LEU A 394 23.26 8.08 -0.97
CA LEU A 394 24.19 9.14 -1.40
C LEU A 394 25.23 9.46 -0.32
N LEU A 395 24.84 9.40 0.96
CA LEU A 395 25.75 9.65 2.07
C LEU A 395 26.89 8.61 2.12
N MET A 396 26.63 7.35 1.78
CA MET A 396 27.67 6.32 1.73
C MET A 396 28.78 6.68 0.74
N ILE A 397 28.41 7.27 -0.41
CA ILE A 397 29.37 7.79 -1.38
C ILE A 397 30.10 9.01 -0.84
N ALA A 398 29.39 9.95 -0.21
CA ALA A 398 30.00 11.14 0.38
C ALA A 398 31.02 10.79 1.48
N ILE A 399 30.72 9.80 2.32
CA ILE A 399 31.64 9.27 3.33
C ILE A 399 32.85 8.59 2.65
N ALA A 400 32.64 7.83 1.56
CA ALA A 400 33.73 7.21 0.82
C ALA A 400 34.70 8.26 0.24
N ILE A 401 34.18 9.35 -0.31
CA ILE A 401 34.98 10.49 -0.80
C ILE A 401 35.76 11.13 0.35
N GLU A 402 35.10 11.43 1.46
CA GLU A 402 35.72 12.08 2.62
C GLU A 402 36.80 11.21 3.26
N ARG A 403 36.56 9.89 3.42
CA ARG A 403 37.56 8.94 3.91
C ARG A 403 38.70 8.72 2.92
N GLY A 404 38.44 8.81 1.63
CA GLY A 404 39.47 8.82 0.58
C GLY A 404 40.44 9.99 0.75
N PHE A 405 39.91 11.20 0.96
CA PHE A 405 40.74 12.38 1.26
C PHE A 405 41.51 12.24 2.57
N ALA A 406 40.86 11.72 3.63
CA ALA A 406 41.53 11.47 4.91
C ALA A 406 42.69 10.47 4.78
N THR A 407 42.58 9.51 3.87
CA THR A 407 43.64 8.51 3.61
C THR A 407 44.78 9.09 2.77
N VAL A 408 44.47 9.81 1.69
CA VAL A 408 45.49 10.40 0.80
C VAL A 408 46.27 11.50 1.50
N TYR A 409 45.58 12.37 2.25
CA TYR A 409 46.17 13.53 2.92
C TYR A 409 46.40 13.30 4.41
N VAL A 410 46.59 12.04 4.85
CA VAL A 410 46.65 11.66 6.28
C VAL A 410 47.56 12.56 7.12
N ARG A 411 48.72 13.00 6.58
CA ARG A 411 49.69 13.85 7.29
C ARG A 411 49.21 15.27 7.58
N ASP A 412 48.41 15.82 6.67
CA ASP A 412 47.98 17.23 6.72
C ASP A 412 46.47 17.37 6.96
N TYR A 413 45.73 16.27 6.99
CA TYR A 413 44.27 16.26 7.07
C TYR A 413 43.73 17.06 8.27
N GLU A 414 44.38 16.96 9.43
CA GLU A 414 44.02 17.71 10.63
C GLU A 414 44.41 19.20 10.59
N ARG A 415 45.42 19.57 9.80
CA ARG A 415 45.78 20.99 9.61
C ARG A 415 44.74 21.72 8.76
N PHE A 416 44.08 20.99 7.88
CA PHE A 416 42.98 21.46 7.05
C PHE A 416 41.61 21.12 7.65
N GLN A 417 41.41 21.37 8.95
CA GLN A 417 40.15 21.19 9.73
C GLN A 417 38.92 22.00 9.23
N GLN A 418 38.83 22.29 7.94
CA GLN A 418 37.76 23.02 7.30
C GLN A 418 36.52 22.14 7.17
N LYS A 419 35.62 22.28 8.15
CA LYS A 419 34.29 21.65 8.21
C LYS A 419 33.43 21.91 6.97
N HIS A 420 33.78 22.93 6.18
CA HIS A 420 33.11 23.34 4.96
C HIS A 420 32.96 22.21 3.94
N HIS A 421 33.96 21.32 3.78
CA HIS A 421 33.88 20.21 2.83
C HIS A 421 32.74 19.24 3.15
N SER A 422 32.66 18.79 4.41
CA SER A 422 31.56 17.92 4.86
C SER A 422 30.20 18.62 4.81
N ILE A 423 30.13 19.90 5.18
CA ILE A 423 28.88 20.67 5.10
C ILE A 423 28.42 20.79 3.64
N CYS A 424 29.33 21.08 2.71
CA CYS A 424 29.02 21.11 1.28
C CYS A 424 28.53 19.76 0.76
N LEU A 425 29.16 18.65 1.17
CA LEU A 425 28.71 17.30 0.82
C LEU A 425 27.31 16.98 1.39
N VAL A 426 27.01 17.41 2.61
CA VAL A 426 25.65 17.26 3.20
C VAL A 426 24.62 18.05 2.41
N ILE A 427 24.89 19.31 2.08
CA ILE A 427 23.97 20.17 1.32
C ILE A 427 23.75 19.61 -0.08
N LEU A 428 24.83 19.24 -0.79
CA LEU A 428 24.76 18.67 -2.12
C LEU A 428 23.96 17.35 -2.11
N GLY A 429 24.27 16.44 -1.18
CA GLY A 429 23.55 15.19 -1.02
C GLY A 429 22.06 15.41 -0.75
N LYS A 430 21.71 16.43 0.05
CA LYS A 430 20.32 16.78 0.34
C LYS A 430 19.60 17.26 -0.92
N VAL A 431 20.18 18.22 -1.64
CA VAL A 431 19.61 18.74 -2.91
C VAL A 431 19.39 17.63 -3.92
N ILE A 432 20.39 16.76 -4.13
CA ILE A 432 20.26 15.64 -5.07
C ILE A 432 19.18 14.66 -4.61
N SER A 433 19.13 14.33 -3.32
CA SER A 433 18.10 13.42 -2.77
C SER A 433 16.68 13.96 -2.94
N THR A 434 16.48 15.28 -2.78
CA THR A 434 15.19 15.94 -3.00
C THR A 434 14.76 15.84 -4.46
N ILE A 435 15.66 16.16 -5.40
CA ILE A 435 15.38 16.08 -6.85
C ILE A 435 15.02 14.65 -7.25
N LEU A 436 15.82 13.67 -6.82
CA LEU A 436 15.57 12.27 -7.16
C LEU A 436 14.27 11.75 -6.52
N ALA A 437 13.94 12.15 -5.29
CA ALA A 437 12.68 11.77 -4.66
C ALA A 437 11.47 12.30 -5.43
N ILE A 438 11.52 13.54 -5.91
CA ILE A 438 10.46 14.11 -6.77
C ILE A 438 10.33 13.32 -8.07
N VAL A 439 11.45 12.99 -8.72
CA VAL A 439 11.45 12.18 -9.94
C VAL A 439 10.81 10.81 -9.69
N CYS A 440 11.14 10.15 -8.58
CA CYS A 440 10.57 8.85 -8.22
C CYS A 440 9.06 8.90 -7.92
N MET A 441 8.52 10.06 -7.54
CA MET A 441 7.08 10.24 -7.32
C MET A 441 6.29 10.55 -8.59
N ILE A 442 6.93 11.17 -9.59
CA ILE A 442 6.29 11.56 -10.85
C ILE A 442 6.37 10.41 -11.86
N VAL A 443 7.52 9.75 -11.92
CA VAL A 443 7.76 8.65 -12.84
C VAL A 443 7.26 7.37 -12.18
N ASP A 444 6.34 6.67 -12.84
CA ASP A 444 5.84 5.36 -12.41
C ASP A 444 6.91 4.28 -12.64
N ILE A 445 7.93 4.29 -11.78
CA ILE A 445 9.03 3.33 -11.80
C ILE A 445 8.63 2.14 -10.94
N SER A 446 8.76 0.93 -11.49
CA SER A 446 8.49 -0.29 -10.74
C SER A 446 9.45 -0.42 -9.53
N GLY A 447 8.94 -0.92 -8.41
CA GLY A 447 9.72 -1.05 -7.17
C GLY A 447 10.95 -1.95 -7.31
N GLU A 448 10.90 -2.95 -8.20
CA GLU A 448 12.03 -3.83 -8.49
C GLU A 448 13.16 -3.07 -9.18
N LEU A 449 12.82 -2.22 -10.16
CA LEU A 449 13.80 -1.41 -10.88
C LEU A 449 14.45 -0.37 -9.95
N MET A 450 13.66 0.25 -9.07
CA MET A 450 14.19 1.14 -8.03
C MET A 450 15.18 0.42 -7.10
N THR A 451 14.87 -0.80 -6.68
CA THR A 451 15.75 -1.60 -5.80
C THR A 451 17.06 -1.96 -6.50
N LEU A 452 17.00 -2.28 -7.80
CA LEU A 452 18.18 -2.60 -8.61
C LEU A 452 19.12 -1.39 -8.75
N PHE A 453 18.57 -0.20 -8.98
CA PHE A 453 19.35 1.05 -8.98
C PHE A 453 19.94 1.37 -7.60
N ALA A 454 19.23 1.08 -6.51
CA ALA A 454 19.71 1.30 -5.14
C ALA A 454 20.88 0.39 -4.74
N LEU A 455 21.05 -0.78 -5.39
CA LEU A 455 22.18 -1.68 -5.12
C LEU A 455 23.52 -1.13 -5.64
N ILE A 456 23.51 -0.42 -6.77
CA ILE A 456 24.70 0.11 -7.42
C ILE A 456 25.55 1.00 -6.49
N PRO A 457 25.00 2.05 -5.83
CA PRO A 457 25.78 2.91 -4.94
C PRO A 457 26.30 2.15 -3.71
N CYS A 458 25.56 1.17 -3.19
CA CYS A 458 26.01 0.33 -2.06
C CYS A 458 27.24 -0.51 -2.43
N ILE A 459 27.24 -1.12 -3.61
CA ILE A 459 28.36 -1.93 -4.12
C ILE A 459 29.59 -1.03 -4.32
N ILE A 460 29.42 0.11 -5.00
CA ILE A 460 30.51 1.07 -5.25
C ILE A 460 31.12 1.53 -3.92
N ALA A 461 30.30 1.94 -2.95
CA ALA A 461 30.78 2.39 -1.64
C ALA A 461 31.50 1.26 -0.89
N ALA A 462 30.98 0.04 -0.89
CA ALA A 462 31.61 -1.12 -0.25
C ALA A 462 33.00 -1.42 -0.83
N VAL A 463 33.14 -1.40 -2.16
CA VAL A 463 34.42 -1.60 -2.85
C VAL A 463 35.41 -0.52 -2.45
N ILE A 464 35.01 0.75 -2.46
CA ILE A 464 35.89 1.85 -2.04
C ILE A 464 36.33 1.66 -0.59
N PHE A 465 35.42 1.39 0.34
CA PHE A 465 35.77 1.19 1.75
C PHE A 465 36.75 0.04 1.97
N ILE A 466 36.57 -1.08 1.28
CA ILE A 466 37.47 -2.24 1.38
C ILE A 466 38.85 -1.88 0.85
N LEU A 467 38.94 -1.29 -0.35
CA LEU A 467 40.23 -0.92 -0.95
C LEU A 467 40.98 0.10 -0.10
N THR A 468 40.28 1.13 0.39
CA THR A 468 40.88 2.14 1.27
C THR A 468 41.29 1.54 2.63
N ALA A 469 40.52 0.58 3.18
CA ALA A 469 40.90 -0.11 4.41
C ALA A 469 42.16 -0.96 4.22
N LEU A 470 42.26 -1.70 3.11
CA LEU A 470 43.44 -2.50 2.77
C LEU A 470 44.69 -1.61 2.62
N TRP A 471 44.54 -0.43 1.99
CA TRP A 471 45.61 0.55 1.88
C TRP A 471 46.10 1.07 3.23
N ASN A 472 45.16 1.53 4.10
CA ASN A 472 45.50 2.02 5.45
C ASN A 472 46.21 0.94 6.27
N TRP A 473 45.75 -0.32 6.19
CA TRP A 473 46.36 -1.44 6.89
C TRP A 473 47.77 -1.76 6.39
N TYR A 474 47.98 -1.75 5.08
CA TYR A 474 49.29 -1.95 4.47
C TYR A 474 50.27 -0.86 4.93
N TYR A 475 49.83 0.41 4.91
CA TYR A 475 50.66 1.54 5.32
C TYR A 475 50.97 1.51 6.82
N LEU A 476 50.01 1.10 7.66
CA LEU A 476 50.20 0.88 9.10
C LEU A 476 51.27 -0.19 9.38
N ARG A 477 51.25 -1.31 8.65
CA ARG A 477 52.28 -2.37 8.77
C ARG A 477 53.65 -1.92 8.32
N LYS A 478 53.71 -1.13 7.24
CA LYS A 478 54.97 -0.58 6.73
C LYS A 478 55.66 0.30 7.78
N ILE A 479 54.91 1.20 8.41
CA ILE A 479 55.42 2.08 9.47
C ILE A 479 55.78 1.28 10.73
N GLY A 480 55.01 0.25 11.08
CA GLY A 480 55.25 -0.57 12.28
C GLY A 480 56.55 -1.39 12.25
N ASN A 481 57.12 -1.65 11.07
CA ASN A 481 58.36 -2.42 10.91
C ASN A 481 59.64 -1.54 10.85
N ASP A 482 59.51 -0.22 10.72
CA ASP A 482 60.65 0.71 10.62
C ASP A 482 61.03 1.28 12.00
N LEU A 483 62.16 0.82 12.56
CA LEU A 483 62.69 1.19 13.90
C LEU A 483 63.13 2.67 14.05
N HIS A 484 63.14 3.48 12.98
CA HIS A 484 63.72 4.83 12.95
C HIS A 484 62.72 6.00 13.01
N TYR A 485 61.42 5.76 13.19
CA TYR A 485 60.40 6.82 13.18
C TYR A 485 60.06 7.33 14.60
N GLY A 486 60.76 8.40 15.03
CA GLY A 486 60.52 9.13 16.30
C GLY A 486 59.16 9.87 16.39
N GLU A 487 58.97 10.65 17.47
CA GLU A 487 57.76 11.34 18.00
C GLU A 487 56.69 11.86 16.99
N TYR A 488 57.05 12.16 15.74
CA TYR A 488 56.12 12.52 14.65
C TYR A 488 55.29 11.30 14.13
N SER A 489 55.53 10.10 14.68
CA SER A 489 54.93 8.83 14.25
C SER A 489 53.64 8.44 14.97
N LEU A 490 53.37 8.98 16.17
CA LEU A 490 52.24 8.56 17.00
C LEU A 490 50.88 9.04 16.47
N SER A 491 50.79 10.33 16.10
CA SER A 491 49.57 10.92 15.53
C SER A 491 49.19 10.29 14.18
N LEU A 492 50.19 10.08 13.32
CA LEU A 492 50.01 9.41 12.02
C LEU A 492 49.51 7.96 12.20
N ARG A 493 50.13 7.22 13.12
CA ARG A 493 49.72 5.84 13.43
C ARG A 493 48.29 5.80 13.98
N PHE A 494 47.95 6.73 14.87
CA PHE A 494 46.61 6.85 15.45
C PHE A 494 45.55 7.12 14.37
N GLN A 495 45.81 8.05 13.45
CA GLN A 495 44.91 8.37 12.33
C GLN A 495 44.70 7.18 11.39
N LEU A 496 45.75 6.41 11.09
CA LEU A 496 45.64 5.21 10.26
C LEU A 496 44.86 4.10 10.97
N GLU A 497 45.03 3.93 12.28
CA GLU A 497 44.27 2.97 13.08
C GLU A 497 42.78 3.37 13.19
N GLU A 498 42.47 4.65 13.39
CA GLU A 498 41.11 5.20 13.36
C GLU A 498 40.45 4.96 12.00
N ASN A 499 41.08 5.42 10.91
CA ASN A 499 40.57 5.25 9.55
C ASN A 499 40.35 3.78 9.19
N TRP A 500 41.30 2.90 9.51
CA TRP A 500 41.16 1.47 9.22
C TRP A 500 39.98 0.83 9.94
N ARG A 501 39.77 1.14 11.23
CA ARG A 501 38.63 0.62 12.01
C ARG A 501 37.30 1.16 11.51
N VAL A 502 37.23 2.45 11.21
CA VAL A 502 36.03 3.11 10.65
C VAL A 502 35.68 2.54 9.29
N LEU A 503 36.65 2.36 8.38
CA LEU A 503 36.41 1.82 7.04
C LEU A 503 35.89 0.37 7.07
N LYS A 504 36.38 -0.46 7.99
CA LYS A 504 35.83 -1.80 8.22
C LYS A 504 34.38 -1.76 8.68
N LEU A 505 34.06 -0.87 9.61
CA LEU A 505 32.70 -0.67 10.10
C LEU A 505 31.76 -0.19 8.98
N LEU A 506 32.23 0.71 8.13
CA LEU A 506 31.48 1.22 6.97
C LEU A 506 31.27 0.14 5.90
N ALA A 507 32.26 -0.71 5.64
CA ALA A 507 32.12 -1.85 4.73
C ALA A 507 31.06 -2.85 5.23
N LEU A 508 31.05 -3.15 6.53
CA LEU A 508 30.02 -3.98 7.16
C LEU A 508 28.63 -3.34 7.09
N SER A 509 28.56 -2.01 7.26
CA SER A 509 27.33 -1.23 7.12
C SER A 509 26.78 -1.27 5.68
N SER A 510 27.65 -1.15 4.67
CA SER A 510 27.25 -1.31 3.26
C SER A 510 26.71 -2.71 2.96
N LEU A 511 27.32 -3.76 3.54
CA LEU A 511 26.83 -5.13 3.40
C LEU A 511 25.43 -5.29 3.99
N ASN A 512 25.19 -4.73 5.18
CA ASN A 512 23.87 -4.71 5.81
C ASN A 512 22.81 -4.06 4.90
N SER A 513 23.13 -2.92 4.27
CA SER A 513 22.23 -2.26 3.32
C SER A 513 21.95 -3.10 2.07
N MET A 514 22.95 -3.81 1.52
CA MET A 514 22.74 -4.72 0.37
C MET A 514 21.84 -5.90 0.74
N MET A 515 22.03 -6.49 1.91
CA MET A 515 21.18 -7.59 2.41
C MET A 515 19.73 -7.16 2.59
N MET A 516 19.48 -5.93 3.05
CA MET A 516 18.13 -5.36 3.15
C MET A 516 17.46 -5.28 1.77
N LEU A 517 18.16 -4.74 0.77
CA LEU A 517 17.63 -4.57 -0.59
C LEU A 517 17.34 -5.92 -1.27
N ILE A 518 18.26 -6.88 -1.15
CA ILE A 518 18.07 -8.24 -1.69
C ILE A 518 16.93 -8.97 -0.96
N GLY A 519 16.86 -8.84 0.36
CA GLY A 519 15.77 -9.38 1.17
C GLY A 519 14.41 -8.82 0.76
N GLY A 520 14.34 -7.52 0.43
CA GLY A 520 13.12 -6.89 -0.08
C GLY A 520 12.64 -7.50 -1.40
N MET A 521 13.55 -7.71 -2.35
CA MET A 521 13.21 -8.39 -3.62
C MET A 521 12.75 -9.83 -3.39
N ALA A 522 13.37 -10.55 -2.46
CA ALA A 522 12.98 -11.91 -2.11
C ALA A 522 11.57 -11.97 -1.49
N ILE A 523 11.26 -11.08 -0.55
CA ILE A 523 9.92 -10.98 0.06
C ILE A 523 8.87 -10.69 -1.02
N TYR A 524 9.14 -9.74 -1.90
CA TYR A 524 8.24 -9.38 -2.98
C TYR A 524 7.99 -10.57 -3.93
N GLY A 525 9.06 -11.24 -4.38
CA GLY A 525 8.97 -12.41 -5.26
C GLY A 525 8.23 -13.61 -4.63
N ILE A 526 8.49 -13.91 -3.36
CA ILE A 526 7.79 -14.98 -2.62
C ILE A 526 6.32 -14.62 -2.41
N SER A 527 6.01 -13.36 -2.11
CA SER A 527 4.64 -12.94 -1.89
C SER A 527 3.82 -13.06 -3.17
N LEU A 528 4.39 -12.71 -4.32
CA LEU A 528 3.77 -12.87 -5.64
C LEU A 528 3.40 -14.34 -5.94
N THR A 529 4.26 -15.30 -5.57
CA THR A 529 3.98 -16.73 -5.82
C THR A 529 2.93 -17.28 -4.85
N VAL A 530 2.97 -16.87 -3.58
CA VAL A 530 2.08 -17.38 -2.52
C VAL A 530 0.68 -16.75 -2.56
N LEU A 531 0.55 -15.47 -2.90
CA LEU A 531 -0.70 -14.70 -2.82
C LEU A 531 -1.30 -14.35 -4.20
N SER A 532 -0.94 -15.11 -5.24
CA SER A 532 -1.26 -14.88 -6.66
C SER A 532 -2.76 -14.79 -7.02
N GLY A 533 -3.68 -15.00 -6.07
CA GLY A 533 -5.14 -14.92 -6.27
C GLY A 533 -5.84 -13.74 -5.59
N ASN A 534 -5.14 -12.90 -4.82
CA ASN A 534 -5.77 -11.79 -4.09
C ASN A 534 -4.87 -10.55 -4.05
N VAL A 535 -5.06 -9.65 -5.02
CA VAL A 535 -4.20 -8.48 -5.29
C VAL A 535 -4.13 -7.52 -4.09
N GLU A 536 -5.25 -7.27 -3.43
CA GLU A 536 -5.31 -6.33 -2.29
C GLU A 536 -4.56 -6.86 -1.06
N LEU A 537 -4.74 -8.15 -0.76
CA LEU A 537 -4.05 -8.79 0.35
C LEU A 537 -2.54 -8.93 0.09
N LEU A 538 -2.18 -9.27 -1.16
CA LEU A 538 -0.80 -9.31 -1.61
C LEU A 538 -0.13 -7.95 -1.39
N GLN A 539 -0.75 -6.86 -1.83
CA GLN A 539 -0.19 -5.51 -1.68
C GLN A 539 0.01 -5.11 -0.21
N ASN A 540 -1.01 -5.28 0.64
CA ASN A 540 -0.92 -4.89 2.06
C ASN A 540 0.08 -5.75 2.85
N THR A 541 0.13 -7.06 2.58
CA THR A 541 1.06 -7.98 3.26
C THR A 541 2.50 -7.71 2.85
N VAL A 542 2.75 -7.53 1.55
CA VAL A 542 4.08 -7.17 1.02
C VAL A 542 4.56 -5.87 1.64
N LEU A 543 3.70 -4.84 1.67
CA LEU A 543 4.07 -3.54 2.20
C LEU A 543 4.43 -3.62 3.69
N ALA A 544 3.62 -4.31 4.50
CA ALA A 544 3.90 -4.51 5.92
C ALA A 544 5.22 -5.27 6.17
N LEU A 545 5.47 -6.33 5.40
CA LEU A 545 6.71 -7.11 5.51
C LEU A 545 7.94 -6.31 5.09
N LEU A 546 7.83 -5.49 4.04
CA LEU A 546 8.91 -4.61 3.58
C LEU A 546 9.22 -3.52 4.61
N ASP A 547 8.20 -2.87 5.18
CA ASP A 547 8.38 -1.85 6.23
C ASP A 547 9.03 -2.48 7.48
N MET A 548 8.61 -3.69 7.89
CA MET A 548 9.24 -4.45 8.97
C MET A 548 10.71 -4.79 8.66
N LEU A 549 11.00 -5.23 7.43
CA LEU A 549 12.37 -5.54 7.00
C LEU A 549 13.28 -4.31 7.17
N VAL A 550 12.83 -3.14 6.69
CA VAL A 550 13.57 -1.88 6.84
C VAL A 550 13.83 -1.59 8.31
N ALA A 551 12.83 -1.73 9.18
CA ALA A 551 13.00 -1.51 10.63
C ALA A 551 14.03 -2.46 11.26
N VAL A 552 14.03 -3.76 10.89
CA VAL A 552 14.99 -4.74 11.39
C VAL A 552 16.42 -4.39 10.95
N PHE A 553 16.61 -4.04 9.68
CA PHE A 553 17.94 -3.72 9.14
C PHE A 553 18.49 -2.37 9.65
N ILE A 554 17.63 -1.43 10.01
CA ILE A 554 18.05 -0.20 10.69
C ILE A 554 18.50 -0.49 12.13
N ASN A 555 17.82 -1.41 12.83
CA ASN A 555 18.23 -1.83 14.16
C ASN A 555 19.55 -2.64 14.14
N SER A 556 19.76 -3.51 13.16
CA SER A 556 21.05 -4.19 12.99
C SER A 556 22.19 -3.21 12.74
N LEU A 557 21.94 -2.13 11.96
CA LEU A 557 22.91 -1.06 11.75
C LEU A 557 23.25 -0.34 13.07
N ALA A 558 22.23 0.05 13.84
CA ALA A 558 22.44 0.67 15.15
C ALA A 558 23.26 -0.23 16.08
N PHE A 559 22.96 -1.54 16.09
CA PHE A 559 23.69 -2.53 16.86
C PHE A 559 25.16 -2.66 16.42
N ILE A 560 25.43 -2.70 15.11
CA ILE A 560 26.78 -2.73 14.55
C ILE A 560 27.61 -1.55 15.09
N PHE A 561 27.06 -0.33 15.07
CA PHE A 561 27.76 0.86 15.58
C PHE A 561 27.96 0.83 17.11
N LEU A 562 26.95 0.42 17.87
CA LEU A 562 27.05 0.33 19.34
C LEU A 562 28.07 -0.72 19.80
N TRP A 563 28.15 -1.85 19.09
CA TRP A 563 29.00 -2.97 19.47
C TRP A 563 30.43 -2.88 18.94
N ALA A 564 30.65 -2.06 17.91
CA ALA A 564 31.98 -1.82 17.36
C ALA A 564 32.94 -1.15 18.36
N PHE A 565 32.42 -0.41 19.34
CA PHE A 565 33.22 0.32 20.33
C PHE A 565 32.85 -0.08 21.76
N PRO A 566 33.81 -0.61 22.56
CA PRO A 566 33.54 -1.04 23.94
C PRO A 566 32.92 0.05 24.82
N HIS A 567 33.33 1.31 24.62
CA HIS A 567 32.76 2.45 25.33
C HIS A 567 31.27 2.65 25.04
N PHE A 568 30.86 2.56 23.77
CA PHE A 568 29.47 2.72 23.36
C PHE A 568 28.62 1.57 23.90
N ARG A 569 29.13 0.34 23.81
CA ARG A 569 28.51 -0.85 24.41
C ARG A 569 28.30 -0.68 25.92
N ASN A 570 29.32 -0.22 26.64
CA ASN A 570 29.24 -0.05 28.10
C ASN A 570 28.23 1.04 28.49
N GLN A 571 28.18 2.16 27.74
CA GLN A 571 27.20 3.22 27.98
C GLN A 571 25.77 2.76 27.66
N PHE A 572 25.57 2.06 26.55
CA PHE A 572 24.27 1.47 26.19
C PHE A 572 23.79 0.48 27.26
N GLN A 573 24.68 -0.40 27.73
CA GLN A 573 24.37 -1.34 28.82
C GLN A 573 24.01 -0.65 30.14
N ARG A 574 24.65 0.48 30.46
CA ARG A 574 24.32 1.28 31.65
C ARG A 574 22.91 1.85 31.60
N TRP A 575 22.48 2.32 30.43
CA TRP A 575 21.16 2.93 30.22
C TRP A 575 20.02 1.90 30.25
N PHE A 576 20.22 0.73 29.62
CA PHE A 576 19.16 -0.28 29.52
C PHE A 576 19.11 -1.29 30.66
N PHE A 577 20.25 -1.60 31.31
CA PHE A 577 20.31 -2.63 32.35
C PHE A 577 20.55 -2.06 33.77
N CYS A 578 20.38 -0.75 33.96
CA CYS A 578 20.53 -0.06 35.26
C CYS A 578 21.78 -0.51 36.06
N ARG A 579 22.90 -0.79 35.38
CA ARG A 579 24.13 -1.18 36.08
C ARG A 579 24.69 0.02 36.85
N ARG A 580 24.95 -0.20 38.14
CA ARG A 580 25.46 0.81 39.08
C ARG A 580 26.68 1.52 38.50
N LYS A 581 26.73 2.84 38.71
CA LYS A 581 27.85 3.71 38.36
C LYS A 581 29.12 3.17 39.05
N VAL A 582 30.03 2.60 38.27
CA VAL A 582 31.43 2.51 38.69
C VAL A 582 32.03 3.84 38.28
N ASP A 583 32.50 4.63 39.26
CA ASP A 583 33.12 5.92 39.01
C ASP A 583 34.36 5.72 38.13
N THR A 584 34.20 6.01 36.84
CA THR A 584 35.33 6.49 36.04
C THR A 584 35.44 7.96 36.35
N GLU A 585 36.54 8.33 37.03
CA GLU A 585 36.90 9.70 37.40
C GLU A 585 36.57 10.68 36.27
N THR A 586 35.87 11.75 36.66
CA THR A 586 35.62 12.89 35.77
C THR A 586 36.92 13.68 35.71
N ILE A 587 37.73 13.44 34.68
CA ILE A 587 39.01 14.14 34.49
C ILE A 587 38.71 15.58 34.10
N HIS A 588 39.19 16.50 34.93
CA HIS A 588 39.01 17.95 34.81
C HIS A 588 39.54 18.50 33.48
N ASP A 589 38.76 19.41 32.90
CA ASP A 589 39.16 20.31 31.83
C ASP A 589 40.24 21.28 32.35
N THR A 590 41.51 21.00 32.08
CA THR A 590 42.61 21.94 32.29
C THR A 590 43.17 22.40 30.95
N LYS A 591 42.72 23.58 30.53
CA LYS A 591 43.45 24.46 29.61
C LYS A 591 44.86 24.72 30.17
N ASN A 592 45.88 24.42 29.35
CA ASN A 592 47.29 24.83 29.38
C ASN A 592 48.32 23.75 29.82
N ARG A 593 48.95 23.03 28.85
CA ARG A 593 50.43 22.99 28.63
C ARG A 593 50.84 22.23 27.36
N ALA A 594 51.22 23.01 26.33
CA ALA A 594 51.35 22.63 24.92
C ALA A 594 52.52 21.71 24.48
N SER A 595 53.00 20.76 25.28
CA SER A 595 53.90 19.72 24.73
C SER A 595 53.91 18.37 25.48
N ILE A 596 53.52 18.36 26.76
CA ILE A 596 53.31 17.11 27.54
C ILE A 596 51.88 16.58 27.32
N ASP A 597 50.96 17.42 26.82
CA ASP A 597 49.54 17.10 26.61
C ASP A 597 49.28 16.15 25.42
N THR A 598 50.12 16.10 24.38
CA THR A 598 49.81 15.33 23.17
C THR A 598 49.86 13.82 23.42
N GLU A 599 50.87 13.35 24.17
CA GLU A 599 51.05 11.94 24.50
C GLU A 599 50.03 11.47 25.54
N ALA A 600 49.68 12.34 26.51
CA ALA A 600 48.60 12.10 27.46
C ALA A 600 47.22 12.06 26.77
N TYR A 601 46.98 12.95 25.80
CA TYR A 601 45.77 12.97 24.96
C TYR A 601 45.65 11.71 24.10
N PHE A 602 46.73 11.30 23.42
CA PHE A 602 46.74 10.06 22.64
C PHE A 602 46.66 8.81 23.52
N SER A 603 47.27 8.81 24.71
CA SER A 603 47.14 7.73 25.70
C SER A 603 45.70 7.62 26.22
N GLN A 604 45.04 8.75 26.47
CA GLN A 604 43.65 8.80 26.90
C GLN A 604 42.70 8.30 25.81
N LEU A 605 42.92 8.71 24.55
CA LEU A 605 42.24 8.14 23.39
C LEU A 605 42.50 6.63 23.31
N GLN A 606 43.75 6.19 23.33
CA GLN A 606 44.10 4.77 23.26
C GLN A 606 43.38 3.96 24.35
N LYS A 607 43.23 4.48 25.57
CA LYS A 607 42.41 3.85 26.64
C LYS A 607 40.92 3.77 26.30
N LEU A 608 40.33 4.77 25.64
CA LEU A 608 38.95 4.72 25.13
C LEU A 608 38.76 3.64 24.06
N TRP A 609 39.83 3.30 23.33
CA TRP A 609 39.84 2.27 22.29
C TRP A 609 40.32 0.88 22.79
N ALA A 610 41.09 0.79 23.88
CA ALA A 610 41.88 -0.41 24.27
C ALA A 610 41.27 -1.30 25.37
N LEU A 611 39.98 -1.17 25.68
CA LEU A 611 39.26 -2.18 26.48
C LEU A 611 38.68 -3.28 25.57
N SER A 612 39.55 -3.88 24.76
CA SER A 612 39.28 -5.10 23.96
C SER A 612 39.68 -6.34 24.73
#